data_AF-A0A950LKR4-F1
#
_entry.id   AF-A0A950LKR4-F1
#
_cell.length_a   1.000
_cell.length_b   1.000
_cell.length_c   1.000
_cell.angle_alpha   90.00
_cell.angle_beta   90.00
_cell.angle_gamma   90.00
#
_symmetry.space_group_name_H-M   'P 1'
#
loop_
_entity.id
_entity.type
_entity.pdbx_description
1 polymer ?
#
loop_
_entity_poly.entity_id
_entity_poly.type
_entity_poly.pdbx_seq_one_letter_code
_entity_poly.pdbx_strand_id
1 'polypeptide(L)'
;MPGSDERRASPVAVLTALGFLLPVGLYLWLISADAVDTLRADQWFDVRLIRHSFDGTLRFGMLWAQHGENRIFFQNLITLVLAHVVHFNVIVEDYLSAALLIGAIVLMVLSHHRRSPSTPWIAYCPVAIVLLSVAQYGGALYGFAIGWYLVLFALAIALFLLDRPDLTWIALSSAIAAGVFASFSSLQGLFVWPVGLALLLQRARGRWLVGGWVAAGFVTACLYFFDWDSQQGSVSYAAHHLPVTLRFFFFTVGDVVGVRLPNAPSGAQY
;
A
#
# COMPACT_ATOMS: atom_id res chain seq x y z
N MET A 1 -21.10 50.92 -10.31
CA MET A 1 -20.12 49.94 -10.80
C MET A 1 -19.47 49.30 -9.58
N PRO A 2 -19.77 48.04 -9.24
CA PRO A 2 -19.11 47.36 -8.12
C PRO A 2 -17.72 46.91 -8.56
N GLY A 3 -16.72 47.27 -7.76
CA GLY A 3 -15.32 46.94 -7.99
C GLY A 3 -15.07 45.44 -7.94
N SER A 4 -14.22 45.00 -8.86
CA SER A 4 -13.59 43.69 -8.88
C SER A 4 -12.73 43.50 -7.62
N ASP A 5 -13.29 42.89 -6.58
CA ASP A 5 -12.50 42.28 -5.51
C ASP A 5 -11.66 41.14 -6.13
N GLU A 6 -10.40 41.45 -6.44
CA GLU A 6 -9.37 40.44 -6.67
C GLU A 6 -9.33 39.55 -5.42
N ARG A 7 -9.89 38.34 -5.52
CA ARG A 7 -9.78 37.29 -4.50
C ARG A 7 -8.32 36.87 -4.38
N ARG A 8 -7.51 37.64 -3.66
CA ARG A 8 -6.16 37.21 -3.26
C ARG A 8 -6.33 35.96 -2.42
N ALA A 9 -5.75 34.85 -2.88
CA ALA A 9 -5.75 33.62 -2.12
C ALA A 9 -5.12 33.88 -0.75
N SER A 10 -5.80 33.46 0.31
CA SER A 10 -5.24 33.52 1.67
C SER A 10 -3.91 32.78 1.70
N PRO A 11 -2.87 33.28 2.41
CA PRO A 11 -1.59 32.58 2.55
C PRO A 11 -1.73 31.12 2.97
N VAL A 12 -2.73 30.82 3.82
CA VAL A 12 -3.03 29.45 4.26
C VAL A 12 -3.54 28.57 3.12
N ALA A 13 -4.33 29.11 2.19
CA ALA A 13 -4.81 28.37 1.03
C ALA A 13 -3.66 28.04 0.06
N VAL A 14 -2.74 28.99 -0.15
CA VAL A 14 -1.52 28.77 -0.94
C VAL A 14 -0.64 27.70 -0.30
N LEU A 15 -0.37 27.81 1.00
CA LEU A 15 0.42 26.81 1.74
C LEU A 15 -0.22 25.43 1.72
N THR A 16 -1.55 25.35 1.83
CA THR A 16 -2.29 24.08 1.73
C THR A 16 -2.13 23.46 0.35
N ALA A 17 -2.32 24.25 -0.71
CA ALA A 17 -2.17 23.78 -2.09
C ALA A 17 -0.74 23.30 -2.35
N LEU A 18 0.26 24.08 -1.94
CA LEU A 18 1.68 23.68 -2.06
C LEU A 18 1.98 22.42 -1.25
N GLY A 19 1.45 22.31 -0.02
CA GLY A 19 1.67 21.15 0.84
C GLY A 19 1.13 19.83 0.29
N PHE A 20 0.16 19.86 -0.63
CA PHE A 20 -0.31 18.67 -1.35
C PHE A 20 0.32 18.51 -2.73
N LEU A 21 0.39 19.59 -3.52
CA LEU A 21 0.83 19.52 -4.92
C LEU A 21 2.33 19.33 -5.04
N LEU A 22 3.13 19.89 -4.12
CA LEU A 22 4.59 19.79 -4.19
C LEU A 22 5.07 18.34 -3.96
N PRO A 23 4.61 17.59 -2.93
CA PRO A 23 4.97 16.17 -2.80
C PRO A 23 4.53 15.33 -4.01
N VAL A 24 3.32 15.55 -4.53
CA VAL A 24 2.83 14.85 -5.73
C VAL A 24 3.71 15.15 -6.94
N GLY A 25 3.99 16.42 -7.20
CA GLY A 25 4.82 16.86 -8.32
C GLY A 25 6.24 16.31 -8.22
N LEU A 26 6.86 16.36 -7.03
CA LEU A 26 8.19 15.81 -6.81
C LEU A 26 8.24 14.29 -7.00
N TYR A 27 7.23 13.56 -6.52
CA TYR A 27 7.17 12.12 -6.65
C TYR A 27 7.00 11.68 -8.11
N LEU A 28 6.12 12.35 -8.86
CA LEU A 28 5.94 12.09 -10.30
C LEU A 28 7.16 12.52 -11.12
N TRP A 29 7.81 13.62 -10.73
CA TRP A 29 9.07 14.07 -11.33
C TRP A 29 10.17 13.04 -11.11
N LEU A 30 10.32 12.50 -9.89
CA LEU A 30 11.30 11.46 -9.57
C LEU A 30 11.14 10.25 -10.51
N ILE A 31 9.91 9.76 -10.69
CA ILE A 31 9.62 8.67 -11.64
C ILE A 31 10.01 9.09 -13.06
N SER A 32 9.61 10.29 -13.50
CA SER A 32 9.93 10.75 -14.87
C SER A 32 11.42 10.93 -15.14
N ALA A 33 12.20 11.25 -14.10
CA ALA A 33 13.62 11.56 -14.21
C ALA A 33 14.50 10.32 -14.09
N ASP A 34 14.14 9.40 -13.19
CA ASP A 34 15.02 8.31 -12.76
C ASP A 34 14.45 6.90 -13.00
N ALA A 35 13.19 6.74 -13.40
CA ALA A 35 12.64 5.42 -13.72
C ALA A 35 13.25 4.87 -15.00
N VAL A 36 13.63 3.58 -14.95
CA VAL A 36 14.21 2.86 -16.07
C VAL A 36 13.35 1.63 -16.34
N ASP A 37 13.04 1.40 -17.62
CA ASP A 37 12.26 0.24 -18.06
C ASP A 37 13.12 -1.04 -18.05
N THR A 38 13.52 -1.47 -16.85
CA THR A 38 14.37 -2.64 -16.62
C THR A 38 13.94 -3.38 -15.37
N LEU A 39 13.93 -4.71 -15.46
CA LEU A 39 13.60 -5.58 -14.33
C LEU A 39 14.67 -5.54 -13.25
N ARG A 40 14.24 -5.44 -11.99
CA ARG A 40 15.11 -5.42 -10.83
C ARG A 40 14.73 -6.52 -9.84
N ALA A 41 15.72 -7.17 -9.23
CA ALA A 41 15.55 -8.09 -8.09
C ALA A 41 14.37 -9.08 -8.26
N ASP A 42 13.36 -9.02 -7.38
CA ASP A 42 12.24 -9.97 -7.37
C ASP A 42 11.32 -9.85 -8.59
N GLN A 43 11.38 -8.73 -9.32
CA GLN A 43 10.61 -8.52 -10.54
C GLN A 43 11.02 -9.49 -11.67
N TRP A 44 12.18 -10.15 -11.57
CA TRP A 44 12.53 -11.26 -12.48
C TRP A 44 11.57 -12.45 -12.39
N PHE A 45 10.81 -12.60 -11.29
CA PHE A 45 9.79 -13.64 -11.18
C PHE A 45 8.63 -13.41 -12.15
N ASP A 46 8.32 -12.15 -12.49
CA ASP A 46 7.24 -11.79 -13.40
C ASP A 46 7.46 -12.35 -14.81
N VAL A 47 8.72 -12.44 -15.26
CA VAL A 47 9.07 -12.98 -16.59
C VAL A 47 8.53 -14.39 -16.79
N ARG A 48 8.61 -15.24 -15.75
CA ARG A 48 8.09 -16.61 -15.83
C ARG A 48 6.57 -16.61 -15.96
N LEU A 49 5.89 -15.77 -15.17
CA LEU A 49 4.44 -15.65 -15.21
C LEU A 49 3.95 -15.12 -16.56
N ILE A 50 4.59 -14.07 -17.07
CA ILE A 50 4.31 -13.46 -18.37
C ILE A 50 4.50 -14.47 -19.49
N ARG A 51 5.63 -15.20 -19.49
CA ARG A 51 5.89 -16.24 -20.48
C ARG A 51 4.79 -17.31 -20.50
N HIS A 52 4.40 -17.83 -19.34
CA HIS A 52 3.33 -18.82 -19.27
C HIS A 52 1.98 -18.29 -19.79
N SER A 53 1.73 -16.99 -19.62
CA SER A 53 0.54 -16.33 -20.17
C SER A 53 0.56 -16.30 -21.70
N PHE A 54 1.66 -15.87 -22.30
CA PHE A 54 1.81 -15.84 -23.77
C PHE A 54 1.90 -17.24 -24.41
N ASP A 55 2.50 -18.21 -23.71
CA ASP A 55 2.61 -19.60 -24.17
C ASP A 55 1.30 -20.40 -24.00
N GLY A 56 0.23 -19.81 -23.44
CA GLY A 56 -1.05 -20.48 -23.19
C GLY A 56 -0.97 -21.58 -22.12
N THR A 57 0.05 -21.56 -21.26
CA THR A 57 0.31 -22.56 -20.22
C THR A 57 0.06 -22.05 -18.80
N LEU A 58 -0.45 -20.83 -18.67
CA LEU A 58 -0.80 -20.20 -17.39
C LEU A 58 -1.84 -21.03 -16.64
N ARG A 59 -1.56 -21.33 -15.38
CA ARG A 59 -2.46 -22.04 -14.47
C ARG A 59 -2.80 -21.17 -13.27
N PHE A 60 -4.01 -21.32 -12.72
CA PHE A 60 -4.42 -20.60 -11.51
C PHE A 60 -3.43 -20.78 -10.35
N GLY A 61 -2.89 -22.00 -10.18
CA GLY A 61 -1.89 -22.27 -9.15
C GLY A 61 -0.62 -21.42 -9.24
N MET A 62 -0.26 -20.94 -10.44
CA MET A 62 0.89 -20.03 -10.60
C MET A 62 0.60 -18.62 -10.07
N LEU A 63 -0.65 -18.16 -10.19
CA LEU A 63 -1.08 -16.86 -9.65
C LEU A 63 -1.21 -16.92 -8.12
N TRP A 64 -1.66 -18.06 -7.59
CA TRP A 64 -1.89 -18.28 -6.16
C TRP A 64 -0.66 -18.74 -5.39
N ALA A 65 0.43 -19.11 -6.07
CA ALA A 65 1.63 -19.64 -5.44
C ALA A 65 2.21 -18.68 -4.38
N GLN A 66 2.81 -19.28 -3.34
CA GLN A 66 3.52 -18.53 -2.31
C GLN A 66 4.80 -17.94 -2.91
N HIS A 67 5.06 -16.68 -2.64
CA HIS A 67 6.26 -15.96 -3.02
C HIS A 67 6.93 -15.41 -1.76
N GLY A 68 7.91 -16.14 -1.23
CA GLY A 68 8.52 -15.84 0.07
C GLY A 68 7.47 -15.89 1.18
N GLU A 69 7.27 -14.78 1.88
CA GLU A 69 6.26 -14.65 2.93
C GLU A 69 4.92 -14.11 2.42
N ASN A 70 4.73 -14.00 1.10
CA ASN A 70 3.58 -13.32 0.50
C ASN A 70 2.73 -14.24 -0.38
N ARG A 71 1.40 -14.02 -0.37
CA ARG A 71 0.52 -14.37 -1.49
C ARG A 71 0.29 -13.11 -2.32
N ILE A 72 0.92 -13.04 -3.49
CA ILE A 72 0.95 -11.85 -4.37
C ILE A 72 -0.04 -11.96 -5.55
N PHE A 73 -1.20 -12.56 -5.33
CA PHE A 73 -2.17 -12.89 -6.38
C PHE A 73 -2.61 -11.66 -7.19
N PHE A 74 -2.94 -10.54 -6.52
CA PHE A 74 -3.39 -9.34 -7.20
C PHE A 74 -2.26 -8.60 -7.92
N GLN A 75 -1.05 -8.63 -7.36
CA GLN A 75 0.14 -8.12 -8.04
C GLN A 75 0.40 -8.92 -9.33
N ASN A 76 0.39 -10.25 -9.26
CA ASN A 76 0.51 -11.13 -10.42
C ASN A 76 -0.54 -10.84 -11.50
N LEU A 77 -1.79 -10.56 -11.10
CA LEU A 77 -2.84 -10.19 -12.05
C LEU A 77 -2.55 -8.86 -12.75
N ILE A 78 -2.06 -7.86 -12.01
CA ILE A 78 -1.66 -6.57 -12.58
C ILE A 78 -0.47 -6.75 -13.53
N THR A 79 0.55 -7.51 -13.15
CA THR A 79 1.68 -7.90 -14.01
C THR A 79 1.18 -8.44 -15.35
N LEU A 80 0.22 -9.37 -15.33
CA LEU A 80 -0.36 -9.93 -16.55
C LEU A 80 -1.10 -8.91 -17.40
N VAL A 81 -1.88 -8.02 -16.77
CA VAL A 81 -2.56 -6.93 -17.49
C VAL A 81 -1.55 -5.99 -18.14
N LEU A 82 -0.52 -5.57 -17.41
CA LEU A 82 0.53 -4.70 -17.92
C LEU A 82 1.30 -5.36 -19.07
N ALA A 83 1.57 -6.66 -18.98
CA ALA A 83 2.23 -7.42 -20.04
C ALA A 83 1.44 -7.43 -21.35
N HIS A 84 0.10 -7.52 -21.28
CA HIS A 84 -0.75 -7.57 -22.48
C HIS A 84 -1.10 -6.19 -23.02
N VAL A 85 -1.17 -5.15 -22.17
CA VAL A 85 -1.66 -3.82 -22.56
C VAL A 85 -0.52 -2.87 -22.89
N VAL A 86 0.59 -2.90 -22.14
CA VAL A 86 1.71 -1.96 -22.27
C VAL A 86 3.05 -2.68 -22.43
N HIS A 87 3.04 -3.94 -22.86
CA HIS A 87 4.24 -4.77 -23.06
C HIS A 87 5.15 -4.85 -21.82
N PHE A 88 4.54 -4.83 -20.64
CA PHE A 88 5.22 -4.88 -19.34
C PHE A 88 6.25 -3.76 -19.15
N ASN A 89 5.89 -2.54 -19.59
CA ASN A 89 6.67 -1.35 -19.30
C ASN A 89 6.66 -1.04 -17.80
N VAL A 90 7.82 -1.14 -17.15
CA VAL A 90 7.99 -0.97 -15.69
C VAL A 90 7.69 0.47 -15.26
N ILE A 91 7.95 1.46 -16.12
CA ILE A 91 7.66 2.87 -15.83
C ILE A 91 6.14 3.08 -15.67
N VAL A 92 5.31 2.37 -16.44
CA VAL A 92 3.85 2.40 -16.27
C VAL A 92 3.44 1.78 -14.92
N GLU A 93 4.13 0.73 -14.48
CA GLU A 93 3.93 0.11 -13.15
C GLU A 93 4.28 1.07 -12.01
N ASP A 94 5.38 1.83 -12.13
CA ASP A 94 5.79 2.86 -11.17
C ASP A 94 4.75 4.00 -11.08
N TYR A 95 4.23 4.46 -12.23
CA TYR A 95 3.15 5.46 -12.24
C TYR A 95 1.83 4.94 -11.67
N LEU A 96 1.50 3.66 -11.92
CA LEU A 96 0.34 3.03 -11.31
C LEU A 96 0.49 2.96 -9.79
N SER A 97 1.68 2.62 -9.30
CA SER A 97 2.04 2.65 -7.88
C SER A 97 1.87 4.04 -7.27
N ALA A 98 2.36 5.09 -7.95
CA ALA A 98 2.15 6.46 -7.53
C ALA A 98 0.66 6.83 -7.45
N ALA A 99 -0.14 6.43 -8.45
CA ALA A 99 -1.58 6.69 -8.48
C ALA A 99 -2.32 6.00 -7.32
N LEU A 100 -1.97 4.75 -7.00
CA LEU A 100 -2.51 4.02 -5.85
C LEU A 100 -2.20 4.73 -4.53
N LEU A 101 -0.98 5.21 -4.37
CA LEU A 101 -0.53 5.91 -3.16
C LEU A 101 -1.23 7.28 -3.00
N ILE A 102 -1.35 8.04 -4.08
CA ILE A 102 -2.14 9.29 -4.12
C ILE A 102 -3.60 9.01 -3.76
N GLY A 103 -4.19 7.96 -4.35
CA GLY A 103 -5.55 7.52 -4.02
C GLY A 103 -5.70 7.16 -2.55
N ALA A 104 -4.72 6.48 -1.95
CA ALA A 104 -4.72 6.13 -0.54
C ALA A 104 -4.72 7.37 0.35
N ILE A 105 -3.86 8.36 0.04
CA ILE A 105 -3.79 9.65 0.76
C ILE A 105 -5.14 10.35 0.70
N VAL A 106 -5.73 10.48 -0.50
CA VAL A 106 -7.03 11.13 -0.69
C VAL A 106 -8.09 10.45 0.17
N LEU A 107 -8.20 9.12 0.13
CA LEU A 107 -9.20 8.39 0.90
C LEU A 107 -8.98 8.51 2.42
N MET A 108 -7.74 8.46 2.89
CA MET A 108 -7.40 8.64 4.31
C MET A 108 -7.78 10.05 4.79
N VAL A 109 -7.42 11.09 4.04
CA VAL A 109 -7.74 12.48 4.36
C VAL A 109 -9.25 12.69 4.35
N LEU A 110 -9.96 12.21 3.33
CA LEU A 110 -11.42 12.33 3.25
C LEU A 110 -12.12 11.58 4.40
N SER A 111 -11.63 10.41 4.78
CA SER A 111 -12.20 9.67 5.91
C SER A 111 -12.06 10.43 7.22
N HIS A 112 -10.89 11.02 7.48
CA HIS A 112 -10.69 11.81 8.69
C HIS A 112 -11.47 13.13 8.64
N HIS A 113 -11.40 13.88 7.55
CA HIS A 113 -12.09 15.16 7.39
C HIS A 113 -13.62 15.03 7.56
N ARG A 114 -14.21 13.92 7.09
CA ARG A 114 -15.62 13.60 7.32
C ARG A 114 -15.99 13.52 8.81
N ARG A 115 -15.06 13.08 9.67
CA ARG A 115 -15.25 13.02 11.13
C ARG A 115 -14.96 14.33 11.84
N SER A 116 -14.02 15.10 11.31
CA SER A 116 -13.55 16.36 11.89
C SER A 116 -13.51 17.46 10.83
N PRO A 117 -14.68 17.97 10.40
CA PRO A 117 -14.77 18.99 9.35
C PRO A 117 -14.22 20.35 9.80
N SER A 118 -14.03 20.55 11.10
CA SER A 118 -13.37 21.74 11.66
C SER A 118 -11.85 21.71 11.55
N THR A 119 -11.25 20.55 11.23
CA THR A 119 -9.81 20.43 11.03
C THR A 119 -9.41 21.10 9.71
N PRO A 120 -8.50 22.10 9.74
CA PRO A 120 -8.11 22.81 8.53
C PRO A 120 -7.33 21.91 7.58
N TRP A 121 -7.48 22.12 6.27
CA TRP A 121 -6.85 21.28 5.24
C TRP A 121 -5.33 21.20 5.35
N ILE A 122 -4.67 22.26 5.81
CA ILE A 122 -3.22 22.30 6.02
C ILE A 122 -2.72 21.24 7.02
N ALA A 123 -3.56 20.81 7.97
CA ALA A 123 -3.21 19.79 8.96
C ALA A 123 -3.03 18.40 8.34
N TYR A 124 -3.52 18.19 7.11
CA TYR A 124 -3.38 16.93 6.38
C TYR A 124 -2.17 16.90 5.44
N CYS A 125 -1.54 18.05 5.14
CA CYS A 125 -0.34 18.11 4.29
C CYS A 125 0.79 17.18 4.78
N PRO A 126 1.05 17.00 6.09
CA PRO A 126 2.06 16.05 6.55
C PRO A 126 1.83 14.61 6.06
N VAL A 127 0.57 14.18 5.86
CA VAL A 127 0.25 12.84 5.34
C VAL A 127 0.78 12.69 3.92
N ALA A 128 0.57 13.69 3.06
CA ALA A 128 1.07 13.69 1.70
C ALA A 128 2.60 13.78 1.64
N ILE A 129 3.21 14.62 2.49
CA ILE A 129 4.67 14.78 2.56
C ILE A 129 5.36 13.48 2.98
N VAL A 130 4.82 12.79 3.99
CA VAL A 130 5.41 11.53 4.49
C VAL A 130 5.22 10.41 3.47
N LEU A 131 4.01 10.25 2.92
CA LEU A 131 3.71 9.13 2.01
C LEU A 131 4.27 9.33 0.60
N LEU A 132 4.48 10.57 0.15
CA LEU A 132 5.11 10.89 -1.14
C LEU A 132 6.53 11.43 -0.95
N SER A 133 7.19 11.03 0.14
CA SER A 133 8.56 11.45 0.41
C SER A 133 9.52 10.84 -0.60
N VAL A 134 10.40 11.67 -1.16
CA VAL A 134 11.50 11.23 -2.04
C VAL A 134 12.46 10.28 -1.31
N ALA A 135 12.47 10.26 0.03
CA ALA A 135 13.20 9.27 0.81
C ALA A 135 12.78 7.82 0.47
N GLN A 136 11.58 7.63 -0.09
CA GLN A 136 11.07 6.33 -0.54
C GLN A 136 11.46 6.00 -2.00
N TYR A 137 12.45 6.67 -2.60
CA TYR A 137 12.86 6.45 -3.99
C TYR A 137 13.11 4.97 -4.32
N GLY A 138 13.63 4.19 -3.37
CA GLY A 138 13.90 2.76 -3.53
C GLY A 138 12.64 1.93 -3.81
N GLY A 139 11.47 2.35 -3.31
CA GLY A 139 10.16 1.77 -3.61
C GLY A 139 9.46 2.45 -4.79
N ALA A 140 9.63 3.77 -4.94
CA ALA A 140 9.03 4.53 -6.04
C ALA A 140 9.55 4.12 -7.43
N LEU A 141 10.80 3.65 -7.49
CA LEU A 141 11.51 3.20 -8.70
C LEU A 141 11.70 1.68 -8.71
N TYR A 142 10.76 0.95 -8.12
CA TYR A 142 10.79 -0.51 -8.03
C TYR A 142 9.40 -1.06 -8.27
N GLY A 143 9.12 -1.48 -9.51
CA GLY A 143 7.79 -1.94 -9.90
C GLY A 143 7.21 -3.04 -9.00
N PHE A 144 8.04 -3.96 -8.50
CA PHE A 144 7.59 -5.01 -7.56
C PHE A 144 7.04 -4.45 -6.22
N ALA A 145 7.37 -3.21 -5.84
CA ALA A 145 6.81 -2.54 -4.68
C ALA A 145 5.30 -2.25 -4.80
N ILE A 146 4.71 -2.42 -5.99
CA ILE A 146 3.26 -2.25 -6.22
C ILE A 146 2.40 -3.03 -5.21
N GLY A 147 2.84 -4.22 -4.78
CA GLY A 147 2.17 -5.00 -3.74
C GLY A 147 1.93 -4.22 -2.45
N TRP A 148 2.89 -3.41 -2.00
CA TRP A 148 2.77 -2.59 -0.79
C TRP A 148 1.80 -1.42 -1.01
N TYR A 149 1.83 -0.79 -2.18
CA TYR A 149 0.94 0.32 -2.51
C TYR A 149 -0.52 -0.14 -2.69
N LEU A 150 -0.74 -1.34 -3.23
CA LEU A 150 -2.06 -2.00 -3.26
C LEU A 150 -2.62 -2.21 -1.86
N VAL A 151 -1.79 -2.69 -0.92
CA VAL A 151 -2.20 -2.86 0.49
C VAL A 151 -2.63 -1.53 1.10
N LEU A 152 -1.83 -0.46 0.94
CA LEU A 152 -2.16 0.86 1.48
C LEU A 152 -3.45 1.43 0.88
N PHE A 153 -3.62 1.30 -0.43
CA PHE A 153 -4.81 1.77 -1.13
C PHE A 153 -6.06 1.00 -0.68
N ALA A 154 -5.99 -0.33 -0.62
CA ALA A 154 -7.09 -1.18 -0.19
C ALA A 154 -7.43 -0.98 1.30
N LEU A 155 -6.44 -0.78 2.16
CA LEU A 155 -6.65 -0.37 3.56
C LEU A 155 -7.40 0.97 3.61
N ALA A 156 -6.99 1.96 2.82
CA ALA A 156 -7.65 3.25 2.78
C ALA A 156 -9.12 3.14 2.32
N ILE A 157 -9.41 2.30 1.32
CA ILE A 157 -10.78 1.97 0.89
C ILE A 157 -11.56 1.34 2.05
N ALA A 158 -11.02 0.31 2.69
CA ALA A 158 -11.69 -0.39 3.78
C ALA A 158 -12.03 0.57 4.93
N LEU A 159 -11.07 1.39 5.37
CA LEU A 159 -11.27 2.40 6.40
C LEU A 159 -12.32 3.44 5.97
N PHE A 160 -12.20 3.97 4.76
CA PHE A 160 -13.14 4.97 4.24
C PHE A 160 -14.59 4.46 4.19
N LEU A 161 -14.79 3.18 3.89
CA LEU A 161 -16.11 2.54 3.84
C LEU A 161 -16.65 2.22 5.24
N LEU A 162 -15.84 1.62 6.11
CA LEU A 162 -16.24 1.26 7.48
C LEU A 162 -16.53 2.49 8.36
N ASP A 163 -15.88 3.62 8.05
CA ASP A 163 -16.01 4.88 8.77
C ASP A 163 -17.23 5.73 8.35
N ARG A 164 -18.07 5.24 7.41
CA ARG A 164 -19.32 5.91 7.02
C ARG A 164 -20.28 6.06 8.20
N PRO A 165 -21.04 7.17 8.34
CA PRO A 165 -22.03 7.31 9.42
C PRO A 165 -23.00 6.12 9.49
N ASP A 166 -23.60 5.79 8.34
CA ASP A 166 -24.47 4.64 8.17
C ASP A 166 -23.75 3.53 7.41
N LEU A 167 -23.35 2.48 8.13
CA LEU A 167 -22.69 1.33 7.55
C LEU A 167 -23.73 0.35 6.98
N THR A 168 -23.93 0.40 5.67
CA THR A 168 -24.80 -0.54 4.95
C THR A 168 -24.11 -1.86 4.68
N TRP A 169 -24.88 -2.92 4.40
CA TRP A 169 -24.32 -4.22 3.98
C TRP A 169 -23.47 -4.11 2.72
N ILE A 170 -23.86 -3.27 1.76
CA ILE A 170 -23.07 -3.03 0.54
C ILE A 170 -21.70 -2.42 0.91
N ALA A 171 -21.69 -1.40 1.77
CA ALA A 171 -20.44 -0.79 2.22
C ALA A 171 -19.55 -1.77 3.00
N LEU A 172 -20.15 -2.63 3.82
CA LEU A 172 -19.43 -3.70 4.52
C LEU A 172 -18.86 -4.73 3.53
N SER A 173 -19.66 -5.21 2.57
CA SER A 173 -19.20 -6.16 1.55
C SER A 173 -18.08 -5.58 0.69
N SER A 174 -18.16 -4.30 0.31
CA SER A 174 -17.07 -3.61 -0.40
C SER A 174 -15.82 -3.45 0.47
N ALA A 175 -15.96 -3.20 1.77
CA ALA A 175 -14.83 -3.15 2.69
C ALA A 175 -14.18 -4.54 2.87
N ILE A 176 -14.99 -5.60 2.93
CA ILE A 176 -14.51 -6.99 2.98
C ILE A 176 -13.75 -7.32 1.70
N ALA A 177 -14.29 -6.95 0.53
CA ALA A 177 -13.61 -7.13 -0.74
C ALA A 177 -12.26 -6.39 -0.77
N ALA A 178 -12.20 -5.16 -0.24
CA ALA A 178 -10.94 -4.43 -0.09
C ALA A 178 -9.97 -5.13 0.89
N GLY A 179 -10.45 -5.70 2.00
CA GLY A 179 -9.63 -6.47 2.94
C GLY A 179 -9.05 -7.75 2.32
N VAL A 180 -9.85 -8.48 1.54
CA VAL A 180 -9.40 -9.63 0.74
C VAL A 180 -8.36 -9.19 -0.29
N PHE A 181 -8.63 -8.09 -0.99
CA PHE A 181 -7.72 -7.52 -1.98
C PHE A 181 -6.36 -7.17 -1.38
N ALA A 182 -6.35 -6.51 -0.22
CA ALA A 182 -5.12 -6.22 0.52
C ALA A 182 -4.39 -7.51 0.92
N SER A 183 -5.12 -8.47 1.50
CA SER A 183 -4.56 -9.71 2.04
C SER A 183 -3.83 -10.54 0.97
N PHE A 184 -4.34 -10.58 -0.26
CA PHE A 184 -3.71 -11.30 -1.37
C PHE A 184 -2.87 -10.39 -2.29
N SER A 185 -2.51 -9.19 -1.82
CA SER A 185 -1.47 -8.35 -2.44
C SER A 185 -0.13 -8.51 -1.72
N SER A 186 -0.14 -8.60 -0.39
CA SER A 186 1.04 -8.85 0.46
C SER A 186 0.61 -9.28 1.86
N LEU A 187 1.49 -9.96 2.61
CA LEU A 187 1.24 -10.43 3.98
C LEU A 187 0.76 -9.31 4.90
N GLN A 188 1.33 -8.11 4.77
CA GLN A 188 0.94 -6.97 5.60
C GLN A 188 -0.53 -6.57 5.39
N GLY A 189 -1.15 -6.97 4.28
CA GLY A 189 -2.56 -6.76 4.01
C GLY A 189 -3.49 -7.45 5.02
N LEU A 190 -3.04 -8.50 5.70
CA LEU A 190 -3.81 -9.13 6.78
C LEU A 190 -4.05 -8.20 7.97
N PHE A 191 -3.24 -7.14 8.15
CA PHE A 191 -3.47 -6.14 9.19
C PHE A 191 -4.72 -5.30 8.97
N VAL A 192 -5.32 -5.30 7.77
CA VAL A 192 -6.61 -4.65 7.52
C VAL A 192 -7.71 -5.20 8.44
N TRP A 193 -7.68 -6.50 8.74
CA TRP A 193 -8.71 -7.16 9.57
C TRP A 193 -8.73 -6.67 11.02
N PRO A 194 -7.62 -6.69 11.80
CA PRO A 194 -7.62 -6.16 13.17
C PRO A 194 -7.84 -4.64 13.21
N VAL A 195 -7.30 -3.89 12.25
CA VAL A 195 -7.51 -2.42 12.17
C VAL A 195 -8.98 -2.10 11.89
N GLY A 196 -9.61 -2.77 10.93
CA GLY A 196 -11.03 -2.63 10.63
C GLY A 196 -11.92 -3.08 11.79
N LEU A 197 -11.53 -4.14 12.51
CA LEU A 197 -12.24 -4.59 13.71
C LEU A 197 -12.20 -3.53 14.81
N ALA A 198 -11.03 -2.96 15.09
CA ALA A 198 -10.88 -1.88 16.07
C ALA A 198 -11.79 -0.69 15.73
N LEU A 199 -11.87 -0.30 14.46
CA LEU A 199 -12.76 0.76 13.99
C LEU A 199 -14.24 0.40 14.17
N LEU A 200 -14.65 -0.82 13.82
CA LEU A 200 -16.03 -1.30 13.98
C LEU A 200 -16.46 -1.31 15.46
N LEU A 201 -15.57 -1.72 16.35
CA LEU A 201 -15.80 -1.72 17.80
C LEU A 201 -15.86 -0.29 18.35
N GLN A 202 -14.94 0.59 17.93
CA GLN A 202 -14.95 2.01 18.31
C GLN A 202 -16.23 2.71 17.89
N ARG A 203 -16.80 2.32 16.74
CA ARG A 203 -18.08 2.84 16.22
C ARG A 203 -19.31 2.13 16.80
N ALA A 204 -19.14 1.23 17.77
CA ALA A 204 -20.20 0.44 18.40
C ALA A 204 -21.17 -0.20 17.37
N ARG A 205 -20.62 -0.73 16.27
CA ARG A 205 -21.43 -1.32 15.20
C ARG A 205 -22.15 -2.57 15.67
N GLY A 206 -23.30 -2.85 15.07
CA GLY A 206 -24.12 -4.01 15.41
C GLY A 206 -23.35 -5.33 15.31
N ARG A 207 -23.60 -6.25 16.26
CA ARG A 207 -22.92 -7.54 16.38
C ARG A 207 -22.85 -8.38 15.09
N TRP A 208 -23.86 -8.26 14.22
CA TRP A 208 -23.89 -9.00 12.96
C TRP A 208 -22.90 -8.47 11.93
N LEU A 209 -22.67 -7.15 11.88
CA LEU A 209 -21.67 -6.53 11.00
C LEU A 209 -20.25 -6.88 11.49
N VAL A 210 -20.04 -6.82 12.81
CA VAL A 210 -18.78 -7.23 13.43
C VAL A 210 -18.51 -8.71 13.21
N GLY A 211 -19.52 -9.56 13.43
CA GLY A 211 -19.42 -11.00 13.18
C GLY A 211 -19.11 -11.32 11.72
N GLY A 212 -19.75 -10.63 10.77
CA GLY A 212 -19.47 -10.77 9.34
C GLY A 212 -18.03 -10.37 8.97
N TRP A 213 -17.53 -9.28 9.55
CA TRP A 213 -16.14 -8.83 9.36
C TRP A 213 -15.12 -9.85 9.90
N VAL A 214 -15.33 -10.34 11.13
CA VAL A 214 -14.45 -11.34 11.76
C VAL A 214 -14.48 -12.66 11.00
N ALA A 215 -15.66 -13.13 10.60
CA ALA A 215 -15.79 -14.35 9.81
C ALA A 215 -15.08 -14.23 8.47
N ALA A 216 -15.24 -13.11 7.76
CA ALA A 216 -14.55 -12.86 6.49
C ALA A 216 -13.03 -12.81 6.67
N GLY A 217 -12.54 -12.14 7.72
CA GLY A 217 -11.11 -12.09 8.02
C GLY A 217 -10.52 -13.44 8.39
N PHE A 218 -11.26 -14.24 9.16
CA PHE A 218 -10.86 -15.61 9.50
C PHE A 218 -10.77 -16.49 8.25
N VAL A 219 -11.81 -16.50 7.40
CA VAL A 219 -11.80 -17.25 6.14
C VAL A 219 -10.64 -16.79 5.24
N THR A 220 -10.41 -15.49 5.14
CA THR A 220 -9.30 -14.94 4.35
C THR A 220 -7.95 -15.41 4.87
N ALA A 221 -7.74 -15.38 6.19
CA ALA A 221 -6.51 -15.87 6.81
C ALA A 221 -6.33 -17.39 6.56
N CYS A 222 -7.38 -18.19 6.73
CA CYS A 222 -7.33 -19.63 6.42
C CYS A 222 -6.96 -19.90 4.96
N LEU A 223 -7.52 -19.14 4.02
CA LEU A 223 -7.20 -19.26 2.59
C LEU A 223 -5.78 -18.79 2.28
N TYR A 224 -5.31 -17.72 2.94
CA TYR A 224 -3.96 -17.19 2.77
C TYR A 224 -2.89 -18.21 3.16
N PHE A 225 -3.09 -18.87 4.31
CA PHE A 225 -2.19 -19.89 4.85
C PHE A 225 -2.50 -21.32 4.37
N PHE A 226 -3.45 -21.49 3.44
CA PHE A 226 -3.69 -22.80 2.83
C PHE A 226 -2.47 -23.20 2.01
N ASP A 227 -1.95 -24.42 2.23
CA ASP A 227 -0.74 -24.94 1.57
C ASP A 227 0.48 -24.01 1.75
N TRP A 228 0.71 -23.57 2.99
CA TRP A 228 1.81 -22.67 3.36
C TRP A 228 3.10 -23.44 3.68
N ASP A 229 4.18 -23.06 3.01
CA ASP A 229 5.52 -23.57 3.29
C ASP A 229 6.25 -22.66 4.28
N SER A 230 6.41 -23.14 5.52
CA SER A 230 7.12 -22.43 6.59
C SER A 230 8.65 -22.46 6.45
N GLN A 231 9.21 -23.24 5.53
CA GLN A 231 10.67 -23.27 5.33
C GLN A 231 11.16 -22.02 4.57
N GLN A 232 10.28 -21.33 3.85
CA GLN A 232 10.59 -20.11 3.13
C GLN A 232 10.66 -18.85 4.04
N GLY A 233 10.27 -18.95 5.33
CA GLY A 233 10.32 -17.84 6.29
C GLY A 233 10.58 -18.31 7.74
N SER A 234 11.74 -17.98 8.31
CA SER A 234 12.12 -18.40 9.66
C SER A 234 11.68 -17.39 10.74
N VAL A 235 10.43 -17.49 11.17
CA VAL A 235 9.93 -16.79 12.37
C VAL A 235 10.64 -17.30 13.64
N SER A 236 11.14 -18.55 13.58
CA SER A 236 11.89 -19.21 14.65
C SER A 236 13.12 -18.39 15.09
N TYR A 237 13.87 -17.83 14.14
CA TYR A 237 15.08 -17.06 14.48
C TYR A 237 14.74 -15.81 15.31
N ALA A 238 13.69 -15.07 14.91
CA ALA A 238 13.25 -13.87 15.61
C ALA A 238 12.72 -14.17 17.02
N ALA A 239 11.98 -15.27 17.18
CA ALA A 239 11.48 -15.70 18.48
C ALA A 239 12.63 -16.08 19.45
N HIS A 240 13.69 -16.70 18.94
CA HIS A 240 14.86 -17.08 19.74
C HIS A 240 15.85 -15.92 20.00
N HIS A 241 15.78 -14.83 19.24
CA HIS A 241 16.72 -13.69 19.35
C HIS A 241 16.00 -12.35 19.58
N LEU A 242 15.00 -12.34 20.48
CA LEU A 242 14.14 -11.19 20.75
C LEU A 242 14.89 -9.85 20.97
N PRO A 243 16.02 -9.77 21.71
CA PRO A 243 16.74 -8.50 21.86
C PRO A 243 17.33 -7.97 20.55
N VAL A 244 17.80 -8.87 19.68
CA VAL A 244 18.32 -8.50 18.34
C VAL A 244 17.17 -8.07 17.45
N THR A 245 16.04 -8.79 17.48
CA THR A 245 14.82 -8.43 16.75
C THR A 245 14.29 -7.07 17.16
N LEU A 246 14.25 -6.76 18.46
CA LEU A 246 13.81 -5.45 18.95
C LEU A 246 14.77 -4.33 18.52
N ARG A 247 16.08 -4.55 18.62
CA ARG A 247 17.08 -3.58 18.12
C ARG A 247 16.92 -3.35 16.63
N PHE A 248 16.79 -4.42 15.85
CA PHE A 248 16.56 -4.35 14.43
C PHE A 248 15.28 -3.60 14.11
N PHE A 249 14.16 -3.93 14.77
CA PHE A 249 12.88 -3.24 14.62
C PHE A 249 13.01 -1.72 14.86
N PHE A 250 13.58 -1.30 16.00
CA PHE A 250 13.76 0.12 16.28
C PHE A 250 14.76 0.80 15.35
N PHE A 251 15.76 0.07 14.86
CA PHE A 251 16.68 0.57 13.84
C PHE A 251 15.95 0.80 12.51
N THR A 252 15.15 -0.16 12.03
CA THR A 252 14.37 -0.03 10.79
C THR A 252 13.30 1.07 10.90
N VAL A 253 12.73 1.28 12.09
CA VAL A 253 11.78 2.39 12.35
C VAL A 253 12.51 3.74 12.45
N GLY A 254 13.72 3.77 12.98
CA GLY A 254 14.50 4.99 13.25
C GLY A 254 15.44 5.43 12.12
N ASP A 255 15.77 4.56 11.16
CA ASP A 255 16.66 4.85 10.03
C ASP A 255 15.94 5.60 8.89
N VAL A 256 15.16 6.61 9.25
CA VAL A 256 14.55 7.56 8.28
C VAL A 256 15.58 8.56 7.75
N VAL A 257 16.78 8.62 8.36
CA VAL A 257 17.84 9.60 8.06
C VAL A 257 19.04 8.98 7.33
N GLY A 258 19.07 7.65 7.10
CA GLY A 258 20.08 7.00 6.26
C GLY A 258 21.51 7.20 6.77
N VAL A 259 21.72 7.02 8.07
CA VAL A 259 23.09 7.12 8.64
C VAL A 259 23.87 5.88 8.22
N ARG A 260 24.74 6.02 7.21
CA ARG A 260 25.70 4.98 6.84
C ARG A 260 26.58 4.66 8.05
N LEU A 261 26.42 3.45 8.59
CA LEU A 261 27.34 2.94 9.61
C LEU A 261 28.73 2.80 8.99
N PRO A 262 29.80 3.35 9.59
CA PRO A 262 31.15 3.37 9.01
C PRO A 262 31.78 2.00 8.70
N ASN A 263 31.14 0.89 9.08
CA ASN A 263 31.70 -0.47 9.01
C ASN A 263 30.73 -1.50 8.38
N ALA A 264 29.90 -1.11 7.40
CA ALA A 264 29.21 -2.11 6.58
C ALA A 264 30.25 -2.76 5.65
N PRO A 265 30.47 -4.10 5.70
CA PRO A 265 31.33 -4.77 4.74
C PRO A 265 30.79 -4.49 3.33
N SER A 266 31.68 -4.05 2.45
CA SER A 266 31.41 -3.74 1.05
C SER A 266 30.79 -4.96 0.35
N GLY A 267 29.46 -5.04 0.34
CA GLY A 267 28.73 -6.14 -0.27
C GLY A 267 27.27 -6.31 0.18
N ALA A 268 26.84 -5.74 1.31
CA ALA A 268 25.43 -5.78 1.71
C ALA A 268 24.69 -4.56 1.15
N GLN A 269 24.32 -4.62 -0.14
CA GLN A 269 23.23 -3.81 -0.66
C GLN A 269 21.93 -4.54 -0.30
N TYR A 270 21.15 -3.94 0.60
CA TYR A 270 19.73 -4.23 0.73
C TYR A 270 18.97 -3.50 -0.38
#